data_AF-A8ZQY3-F1
#
_entry.id   AF-A8ZQY3-F1
#
_cell.length_a   1.000
_cell.length_b   1.000
_cell.length_c   1.000
_cell.angle_alpha   90.00
_cell.angle_beta   90.00
_cell.angle_gamma   90.00
#
_symmetry.space_group_name_H-M   'P 1'
#
loop_
_entity.id
_entity.type
_entity.pdbx_description
1 polymer ?
#
loop_
_entity_poly.entity_id
_entity_poly.type
_entity_poly.pdbx_seq_one_letter_code
_entity_poly.pdbx_strand_id
1 'polypeptide(L)'
;MAKRKITDLLSNELTNSVSSKESNSQSSEVKDNYVSSHQVELAKGTQELPESVSNEVPKYLTMERKEIRLPQEHLDQLTMLARQLNRARKNSGERITENTLIRVAIAAMLEHTDQLRGISEDELLQAWMKYVSSQ
;
A
#
# COMPACT_ATOMS: atom_id res chain seq x y z
N MET A 1 -5.84 -47.50 -14.65
CA MET A 1 -4.63 -46.66 -14.76
C MET A 1 -4.46 -46.24 -16.21
N ALA A 2 -4.51 -44.96 -16.52
CA ALA A 2 -3.97 -44.38 -17.75
C ALA A 2 -3.65 -42.90 -17.45
N LYS A 3 -2.41 -42.49 -17.78
CA LYS A 3 -1.80 -41.21 -17.39
C LYS A 3 -1.78 -40.24 -18.59
N ARG A 4 -1.85 -38.93 -18.27
CA ARG A 4 -1.33 -37.74 -18.99
C ARG A 4 -2.20 -37.27 -20.19
N LYS A 5 -2.38 -35.96 -20.46
CA LYS A 5 -1.50 -34.79 -20.23
C LYS A 5 -2.34 -33.50 -20.05
N ILE A 6 -1.88 -32.64 -19.15
CA ILE A 6 -2.23 -31.22 -19.01
C ILE A 6 -1.33 -30.47 -19.97
N THR A 7 -1.92 -29.82 -20.98
CA THR A 7 -1.48 -28.59 -21.68
C THR A 7 -2.31 -28.49 -22.94
N ASP A 8 -3.01 -27.37 -23.06
CA ASP A 8 -3.52 -26.72 -24.27
C ASP A 8 -4.92 -26.21 -23.95
N LEU A 9 -5.01 -24.88 -23.84
CA LEU A 9 -6.17 -24.02 -24.10
C LEU A 9 -5.91 -22.64 -23.45
N LEU A 10 -4.82 -22.01 -23.89
CA LEU A 10 -4.69 -20.55 -23.91
C LEU A 10 -4.38 -20.17 -25.36
N SER A 11 -5.39 -19.65 -26.06
CA SER A 11 -5.32 -18.76 -27.24
C SER A 11 -6.78 -18.38 -27.55
N ASN A 12 -7.29 -17.27 -27.05
CA ASN A 12 -7.12 -15.91 -27.57
C ASN A 12 -7.92 -15.70 -28.87
N GLU A 13 -9.16 -15.22 -28.77
CA GLU A 13 -9.81 -14.44 -29.83
C GLU A 13 -10.60 -13.27 -29.24
N LEU A 14 -10.08 -12.07 -29.52
CA LEU A 14 -10.81 -10.81 -29.45
C LEU A 14 -11.89 -10.80 -30.53
N THR A 15 -13.09 -10.34 -30.21
CA THR A 15 -13.90 -9.58 -31.18
C THR A 15 -14.62 -8.43 -30.47
N ASN A 16 -14.05 -7.23 -30.61
CA ASN A 16 -14.72 -5.96 -30.38
C ASN A 16 -15.57 -5.63 -31.61
N SER A 17 -16.87 -5.40 -31.41
CA SER A 17 -17.77 -4.91 -32.43
C SER A 17 -17.61 -3.40 -32.65
N VAL A 18 -17.33 -3.04 -33.90
CA VAL A 18 -17.20 -1.70 -34.46
C VAL A 18 -18.58 -1.03 -34.62
N SER A 19 -18.70 0.25 -34.30
CA SER A 19 -19.61 1.17 -35.01
C SER A 19 -19.03 2.59 -35.06
N SER A 20 -19.18 3.20 -36.24
CA SER A 20 -18.28 4.16 -36.87
C SER A 20 -18.77 5.61 -36.81
N LYS A 21 -17.84 6.57 -36.96
CA LYS A 21 -17.82 7.75 -37.88
C LYS A 21 -16.66 8.69 -37.48
N GLU A 22 -15.58 8.76 -38.28
CA GLU A 22 -15.20 9.86 -39.20
C GLU A 22 -15.04 11.24 -38.51
N SER A 23 -14.01 12.07 -38.71
CA SER A 23 -12.75 12.04 -39.46
C SER A 23 -11.92 13.29 -39.07
N ASN A 24 -10.61 13.23 -39.35
CA ASN A 24 -9.69 14.34 -39.64
C ASN A 24 -9.02 15.18 -38.52
N SER A 25 -7.72 14.91 -38.36
CA SER A 25 -6.55 15.79 -38.16
C SER A 25 -6.74 17.23 -37.65
N GLN A 26 -6.22 17.50 -36.44
CA GLN A 26 -5.34 18.65 -36.19
C GLN A 26 -4.57 18.48 -34.87
N SER A 27 -3.26 18.60 -34.99
CA SER A 27 -2.26 18.65 -33.93
C SER A 27 -2.44 19.84 -32.99
N SER A 28 -2.43 19.61 -31.68
CA SER A 28 -1.79 20.52 -30.71
C SER A 28 -1.52 19.81 -29.37
N GLU A 29 -0.24 19.87 -29.00
CA GLU A 29 0.42 19.73 -27.71
C GLU A 29 -0.43 19.58 -26.43
N VAL A 30 -0.20 18.50 -25.67
CA VAL A 30 0.09 18.58 -24.23
C VAL A 30 1.12 17.50 -23.88
N LYS A 31 2.28 17.93 -23.41
CA LYS A 31 3.38 17.11 -22.90
C LYS A 31 3.09 16.80 -21.43
N ASP A 32 2.98 15.53 -21.06
CA ASP A 32 3.22 15.11 -19.68
C ASP A 32 4.19 13.92 -19.69
N ASN A 33 5.46 14.31 -19.61
CA ASN A 33 6.63 13.48 -19.45
C ASN A 33 6.62 12.88 -18.03
N TYR A 34 6.16 11.63 -17.87
CA TYR A 34 6.42 10.87 -16.66
C TYR A 34 7.90 10.44 -16.67
N VAL A 35 8.78 11.31 -16.16
CA VAL A 35 10.20 11.00 -15.99
C VAL A 35 10.34 10.05 -14.81
N SER A 36 10.41 8.76 -15.15
CA SER A 36 10.98 7.70 -14.32
C SER A 36 12.46 8.03 -14.09
N SER A 37 12.73 8.76 -13.01
CA SER A 37 14.08 9.12 -12.60
C SER A 37 14.58 8.04 -11.67
N HIS A 38 15.18 6.97 -12.21
CA HIS A 38 16.15 6.12 -11.53
C HIS A 38 16.85 5.20 -12.56
N GLN A 39 17.52 5.77 -13.57
CA GLN A 39 18.66 5.12 -14.25
C GLN A 39 19.67 6.19 -14.74
N VAL A 40 20.76 6.31 -13.97
CA VAL A 40 22.18 6.49 -14.32
C VAL A 40 22.52 7.27 -15.62
N GLU A 41 23.10 8.45 -15.46
CA GLU A 41 24.04 9.01 -16.44
C GLU A 41 25.34 9.45 -15.75
N LEU A 42 26.43 8.88 -16.25
CA LEU A 42 27.80 8.98 -15.77
C LEU A 42 28.42 10.27 -16.37
N ALA A 43 28.56 11.34 -15.59
CA ALA A 43 29.33 12.51 -16.02
C ALA A 43 30.12 13.12 -14.85
N LYS A 44 31.44 13.19 -15.06
CA LYS A 44 32.48 13.63 -14.13
C LYS A 44 32.23 15.03 -13.56
N GLY A 45 32.15 15.10 -12.24
CA GLY A 45 32.35 16.31 -11.46
C GLY A 45 32.67 15.90 -10.04
N THR A 46 33.92 16.07 -9.61
CA THR A 46 34.34 15.87 -8.23
C THR A 46 33.65 16.91 -7.36
N GLN A 47 32.50 16.57 -6.81
CA GLN A 47 31.93 17.21 -5.65
C GLN A 47 31.98 16.17 -4.54
N GLU A 48 32.79 16.46 -3.52
CA GLU A 48 32.91 15.63 -2.32
C GLU A 48 31.52 15.44 -1.72
N LEU A 49 31.06 14.19 -1.80
CA LEU A 49 29.82 13.72 -1.21
C LEU A 49 29.98 13.88 0.31
N PRO A 50 29.11 14.63 1.02
CA PRO A 50 29.24 14.79 2.46
C PRO A 50 29.20 13.42 3.14
N GLU A 51 30.30 13.07 3.80
CA GLU A 51 30.46 11.87 4.61
C GLU A 51 29.49 11.91 5.80
N SER A 52 28.32 11.29 5.64
CA SER A 52 27.52 10.60 6.69
C SER A 52 26.04 10.50 6.31
N VAL A 53 25.73 10.03 5.10
CA VAL A 53 24.43 9.40 4.88
C VAL A 53 24.51 8.00 5.50
N SER A 54 23.97 7.85 6.71
CA SER A 54 23.77 6.54 7.33
C SER A 54 23.08 5.63 6.32
N ASN A 55 23.73 4.53 5.94
CA ASN A 55 23.24 3.52 4.99
C ASN A 55 22.06 2.68 5.55
N GLU A 56 21.19 3.28 6.37
CA GLU A 56 20.04 2.57 6.91
C GLU A 56 19.02 2.34 5.79
N VAL A 57 18.73 1.07 5.54
CA VAL A 57 17.69 0.65 4.60
C VAL A 57 16.37 1.30 5.03
N PRO A 58 15.69 2.04 4.14
CA PRO A 58 14.40 2.63 4.45
C PRO A 58 13.43 1.60 5.05
N LYS A 59 12.75 1.97 6.15
CA LYS A 59 11.86 1.06 6.90
C LYS A 59 10.87 0.30 6.04
N TYR A 60 10.30 0.93 5.01
CA TYR A 60 9.33 0.27 4.13
C TYR A 60 9.93 -0.85 3.27
N LEU A 61 11.23 -0.82 2.97
CA LEU A 61 11.92 -1.90 2.25
C LEU A 61 12.19 -3.13 3.14
N THR A 62 11.99 -2.99 4.46
CA THR A 62 12.08 -4.11 5.41
C THR A 62 10.73 -4.83 5.61
N MET A 63 9.66 -4.36 4.96
CA MET A 63 8.29 -4.83 5.14
C MET A 63 7.70 -5.35 3.82
N GLU A 64 6.82 -6.34 3.92
CA GLU A 64 6.06 -6.83 2.76
C GLU A 64 4.82 -5.96 2.48
N ARG A 65 4.48 -5.82 1.19
CA ARG A 65 3.29 -5.07 0.76
C ARG A 65 2.05 -5.96 0.92
N LYS A 66 1.05 -5.44 1.64
CA LYS A 66 -0.29 -6.04 1.77
C LYS A 66 -1.36 -5.06 1.30
N GLU A 67 -2.30 -5.53 0.50
CA GLU A 67 -3.48 -4.74 0.09
C GLU A 67 -4.70 -5.10 0.94
N ILE A 68 -5.42 -4.08 1.41
CA ILE A 68 -6.59 -4.18 2.28
C ILE A 68 -7.63 -3.15 1.80
N ARG A 69 -8.91 -3.54 1.77
CA ARG A 69 -10.03 -2.63 1.52
C ARG A 69 -10.65 -2.22 2.85
N LEU A 70 -10.83 -0.93 3.07
CA LEU A 70 -11.43 -0.38 4.28
C LEU A 70 -12.61 0.53 3.92
N PRO A 71 -13.67 0.59 4.74
CA PRO A 71 -14.71 1.60 4.62
C PRO A 71 -14.12 3.02 4.63
N GLN A 72 -14.72 3.94 3.88
CA GLN A 72 -14.29 5.34 3.82
C GLN A 72 -14.24 5.98 5.21
N GLU A 73 -15.24 5.68 6.05
CA GLU A 73 -15.30 6.17 7.42
C GLU A 73 -14.06 5.77 8.24
N HIS A 74 -13.56 4.54 8.08
CA HIS A 74 -12.37 4.08 8.80
C HIS A 74 -11.11 4.82 8.30
N LEU A 75 -11.02 5.11 7.00
CA LEU A 75 -9.91 5.88 6.43
C LEU A 75 -9.89 7.32 6.99
N ASP A 76 -11.06 7.94 7.09
CA ASP A 76 -11.20 9.29 7.64
C ASP A 76 -10.82 9.31 9.13
N GLN A 77 -11.30 8.35 9.91
CA GLN A 77 -10.96 8.20 11.32
C GLN A 77 -9.46 7.97 11.55
N LEU A 78 -8.82 7.10 10.75
CA LEU A 78 -7.37 6.88 10.81
C LEU A 78 -6.58 8.16 10.47
N THR A 79 -7.00 8.89 9.44
CA THR A 79 -6.38 10.15 9.04
C THR A 79 -6.46 11.19 10.16
N MET A 80 -7.64 11.33 10.78
CA MET A 80 -7.86 12.25 11.89
C MET A 80 -7.00 11.88 13.11
N LEU A 81 -6.96 10.59 13.47
CA LEU A 81 -6.18 10.08 14.59
C LEU A 81 -4.67 10.31 14.38
N ALA A 82 -4.15 9.98 13.20
CA ALA A 82 -2.75 10.22 12.87
C ALA A 82 -2.38 11.71 12.97
N ARG A 83 -3.24 12.60 12.46
CA ARG A 83 -3.03 14.06 12.58
C ARG A 83 -3.05 14.52 14.05
N GLN A 84 -4.00 14.06 14.85
CA GLN A 84 -4.09 14.38 16.27
C GLN A 84 -2.82 13.97 17.02
N LEU A 85 -2.37 12.73 16.80
CA LEU A 85 -1.20 12.17 17.45
C LEU A 85 0.12 12.85 17.03
N ASN A 86 0.25 13.25 15.77
CA ASN A 86 1.43 14.00 15.32
C ASN A 86 1.44 15.42 15.90
N ARG A 87 0.29 16.10 15.98
CA ARG A 87 0.18 17.43 16.63
C ARG A 87 0.55 17.38 18.11
N ALA A 88 0.05 16.38 18.84
CA ALA A 88 0.34 16.21 20.26
C ALA A 88 1.84 16.05 20.54
N ARG A 89 2.58 15.42 19.62
CA ARG A 89 4.02 15.18 19.75
C ARG A 89 4.92 16.33 19.30
N LYS A 90 4.37 17.44 18.79
CA LYS A 90 5.15 18.61 18.33
C LYS A 90 6.33 18.24 17.41
N ASN A 91 6.11 17.31 16.48
CA ASN A 91 7.12 16.79 15.54
C ASN A 91 8.31 16.03 16.17
N SER A 92 8.15 15.50 17.39
CA SER A 92 9.12 14.60 17.99
C SER A 92 8.98 13.16 17.43
N GLY A 93 10.09 12.61 16.94
CA GLY A 93 10.21 11.20 16.53
C GLY A 93 9.73 10.90 15.10
N GLU A 94 9.56 9.60 14.82
CA GLU A 94 9.07 9.11 13.53
C GLU A 94 7.62 9.57 13.28
N ARG A 95 7.34 10.05 12.05
CA ARG A 95 6.00 10.46 11.64
C ARG A 95 5.02 9.30 11.74
N ILE A 96 3.90 9.52 12.41
CA ILE A 96 2.84 8.52 12.52
C ILE A 96 1.88 8.65 11.33
N THR A 97 1.62 7.54 10.67
CA THR A 97 0.74 7.43 9.50
C THR A 97 -0.37 6.43 9.74
N GLU A 98 -1.37 6.40 8.87
CA GLU A 98 -2.43 5.38 8.87
C GLU A 98 -1.81 3.97 8.89
N ASN A 99 -0.79 3.74 8.05
CA ASN A 99 -0.04 2.48 8.01
C ASN A 99 0.63 2.15 9.35
N THR A 100 1.08 3.17 10.10
CA THR A 100 1.66 2.93 11.43
C THR A 100 0.60 2.49 12.42
N LEU A 101 -0.58 3.12 12.40
CA LEU A 101 -1.70 2.74 13.26
C LEU A 101 -2.22 1.34 12.94
N ILE A 102 -2.37 1.00 11.65
CA ILE A 102 -2.78 -0.34 11.20
C ILE A 102 -1.78 -1.40 11.69
N ARG A 103 -0.47 -1.16 11.56
CA ARG A 103 0.55 -2.08 12.07
C ARG A 103 0.50 -2.25 13.59
N VAL A 104 0.29 -1.17 14.34
CA VAL A 104 0.15 -1.24 15.81
C VAL A 104 -1.09 -2.04 16.20
N ALA A 105 -2.24 -1.80 15.55
CA ALA A 105 -3.46 -2.56 15.80
C ALA A 105 -3.27 -4.06 15.51
N ILE A 106 -2.65 -4.41 14.37
CA ILE A 106 -2.35 -5.79 14.02
C ILE A 106 -1.40 -6.42 15.04
N ALA A 107 -0.33 -5.74 15.44
CA ALA A 107 0.61 -6.27 16.43
C ALA A 107 -0.09 -6.56 17.77
N ALA A 108 -0.92 -5.62 18.26
CA ALA A 108 -1.68 -5.80 19.49
C ALA A 108 -2.67 -6.98 19.38
N MET A 109 -3.34 -7.15 18.25
CA MET A 109 -4.23 -8.28 18.01
C MET A 109 -3.49 -9.62 17.97
N LEU A 110 -2.31 -9.67 17.34
CA LEU A 110 -1.49 -10.88 17.23
C LEU A 110 -0.86 -11.30 18.55
N GLU A 111 -0.61 -10.34 19.45
CA GLU A 111 -0.14 -10.63 20.82
C GLU A 111 -1.23 -11.31 21.67
N HIS A 112 -2.51 -11.12 21.33
CA HIS A 112 -3.66 -11.55 22.13
C HIS A 112 -4.62 -12.45 21.32
N THR A 113 -4.07 -13.36 20.52
CA THR A 113 -4.84 -14.22 19.62
C THR A 113 -5.84 -15.13 20.34
N ASP A 114 -5.58 -15.50 21.59
CA ASP A 114 -6.45 -16.32 22.45
C ASP A 114 -7.77 -15.62 22.82
N GLN A 115 -7.81 -14.29 22.68
CA GLN A 115 -8.97 -13.44 22.92
C GLN A 115 -9.85 -13.28 21.67
N LEU A 116 -9.32 -13.55 20.47
CA LEU A 116 -10.06 -13.46 19.21
C LEU A 116 -10.91 -14.72 19.01
N ARG A 117 -12.20 -14.64 19.36
CA ARG A 117 -13.16 -15.75 19.24
C ARG A 117 -14.32 -15.37 18.35
N GLY A 118 -14.66 -16.22 17.39
CA GLY A 118 -15.75 -16.00 16.45
C GLY A 118 -15.44 -16.60 15.08
N ILE A 119 -16.46 -16.70 14.24
CA ILE A 119 -16.34 -17.19 12.85
C ILE A 119 -16.67 -16.12 11.81
N SER A 120 -17.11 -14.94 12.25
CA SER A 120 -17.39 -13.77 11.41
C SER A 120 -16.56 -12.56 11.86
N GLU A 121 -16.40 -11.57 10.97
CA GLU A 121 -15.70 -10.32 11.28
C GLU A 121 -16.36 -9.58 12.46
N ASP A 122 -17.69 -9.52 12.49
CA ASP A 122 -18.44 -8.86 13.56
C ASP A 122 -18.24 -9.54 14.92
N GLU A 123 -18.24 -10.88 14.95
CA GLU A 123 -17.97 -11.64 16.19
C GLU A 123 -16.54 -11.42 16.69
N LEU A 124 -15.56 -11.44 15.78
CA LEU A 124 -14.17 -11.17 16.11
C LEU A 124 -13.99 -9.75 16.65
N LEU A 125 -14.65 -8.75 16.03
CA LEU A 125 -14.65 -7.38 16.50
C LEU A 125 -15.29 -7.25 17.88
N GLN A 126 -16.44 -7.88 18.12
CA GLN A 126 -17.10 -7.85 19.44
C GLN A 126 -16.22 -8.49 20.53
N ALA A 127 -15.62 -9.64 20.24
CA ALA A 127 -14.70 -10.31 21.16
C ALA A 127 -13.50 -9.41 21.49
N TRP A 128 -12.90 -8.79 20.45
CA TRP A 128 -11.80 -7.86 20.60
C TRP A 128 -12.17 -6.62 21.42
N MET A 129 -13.30 -6.00 21.13
CA MET A 129 -13.77 -4.80 21.84
C MET A 129 -14.08 -5.10 23.30
N LYS A 130 -14.63 -6.29 23.60
CA LYS A 130 -14.83 -6.74 24.98
C LYS A 130 -13.51 -6.87 25.73
N TYR A 131 -12.48 -7.45 25.09
CA TYR A 131 -11.15 -7.58 25.67
C TYR A 131 -10.53 -6.21 25.95
N VAL A 132 -10.50 -5.31 24.95
CA VAL A 132 -9.92 -3.97 25.07
C VAL A 132 -10.62 -3.14 26.15
N SER A 133 -11.93 -3.30 26.32
CA SER A 133 -12.69 -2.57 27.36
C SER A 133 -12.52 -3.14 28.78
N SER A 134 -11.88 -4.30 28.91
CA SER A 134 -11.68 -4.98 30.20
C SER A 134 -10.28 -4.79 30.81
N GLN A 135 -9.40 -4.07 30.10
CA GLN A 135 -8.06 -3.66 30.54
C GLN A 135 -8.11 -2.26 31.14
#